data_AF-A0A971ZV63-F1
#
_entry.id   AF-A0A971ZV63-F1
#
_cell.length_a   1.000
_cell.length_b   1.000
_cell.length_c   1.000
_cell.angle_alpha   90.00
_cell.angle_beta   90.00
_cell.angle_gamma   90.00
#
_symmetry.space_group_name_H-M   'P 1'
#
loop_
_entity.id
_entity.type
_entity.pdbx_description
1 polymer ?
#
loop_
_entity_poly.entity_id
_entity_poly.type
_entity_poly.pdbx_seq_one_letter_code
_entity_poly.pdbx_strand_id
1 'polypeptide(L)'
;MPIPVTCIQCHKTFKASDSAAGRKAKCPACGHVIEIPAAPPGASEGPPAPTGHAAASPHPADALAAALAGAAGLSTPSVVGEEPEAVRPQPVRPEPVVAAPAVVSPPAAEADVVAPHAPGDEDEMITVPPIGVQTPSGLVVGRRGHLRQAVRRHRQTAAWARIVGMVLGGMCLVIGITGMIYLAIVTRALLTALGVFLLMLVLAAATVAGGMLARHLLLALADLTEQAAVHQDLLDEINERLS
;
A
#
# COMPACT_ATOMS: atom_id res chain seq x y z
N MET A 1 -11.02 -22.72 -18.85
CA MET A 1 -9.85 -23.47 -18.36
C MET A 1 -8.81 -22.49 -17.83
N PRO A 2 -7.93 -22.85 -16.88
CA PRO A 2 -6.88 -21.94 -16.42
C PRO A 2 -5.65 -21.98 -17.34
N ILE A 3 -5.15 -20.81 -17.76
CA ILE A 3 -3.91 -20.68 -18.55
C ILE A 3 -2.71 -20.58 -17.60
N PRO A 4 -1.71 -21.46 -17.67
CA PRO A 4 -0.50 -21.34 -16.86
C PRO A 4 0.40 -20.21 -17.39
N VAL A 5 0.68 -19.21 -16.56
CA VAL A 5 1.56 -18.08 -16.90
C VAL A 5 2.72 -18.01 -15.92
N THR A 6 3.93 -17.90 -16.45
CA THR A 6 5.17 -17.75 -15.65
C THR A 6 5.56 -16.28 -15.56
N CYS A 7 5.73 -15.76 -14.35
CA CYS A 7 6.12 -14.37 -14.15
C CYS A 7 7.61 -14.16 -14.46
N ILE A 8 7.94 -13.20 -15.34
CA ILE A 8 9.33 -12.86 -15.72
C ILE A 8 10.19 -12.31 -14.58
N GLN A 9 9.57 -11.76 -13.52
CA GLN A 9 10.31 -11.14 -12.40
C GLN A 9 10.62 -12.10 -11.25
N CYS A 10 9.75 -13.10 -11.01
CA CYS A 10 9.91 -14.01 -9.87
C CYS A 10 9.89 -15.49 -10.24
N HIS A 11 9.76 -15.80 -11.53
CA HIS A 11 9.74 -17.15 -12.12
C HIS A 11 8.69 -18.12 -11.54
N LYS A 12 7.75 -17.65 -10.71
CA LYS A 12 6.63 -18.44 -10.25
C LYS A 12 5.57 -18.55 -11.33
N THR A 13 5.09 -19.77 -11.54
CA THR A 13 3.97 -20.08 -12.43
C THR A 13 2.66 -19.97 -11.65
N PHE A 14 1.65 -19.33 -12.24
CA PHE A 14 0.31 -19.25 -11.67
C PHE A 14 -0.74 -19.46 -12.75
N LYS A 15 -1.96 -19.79 -12.31
CA LYS A 15 -3.11 -20.05 -13.18
C LYS A 15 -3.90 -18.76 -13.37
N ALA A 16 -3.88 -18.21 -14.58
CA ALA A 16 -4.71 -17.07 -14.95
C ALA A 16 -6.07 -17.56 -15.49
N SER A 17 -7.13 -16.76 -15.29
CA SER A 17 -8.44 -17.03 -15.88
C SER A 17 -8.43 -16.73 -17.39
N ASP A 18 -9.23 -17.46 -18.17
CA ASP A 18 -9.37 -17.20 -19.62
C ASP A 18 -9.85 -15.78 -19.90
N SER A 19 -10.68 -15.20 -19.03
CA SER A 19 -11.16 -13.82 -19.15
C SER A 19 -10.04 -12.77 -19.04
N ALA A 20 -8.86 -13.16 -18.54
CA ALA A 20 -7.69 -12.31 -18.45
C ALA A 20 -6.71 -12.50 -19.63
N ALA A 21 -6.99 -13.42 -20.56
CA ALA A 21 -6.19 -13.59 -21.78
C ALA A 21 -6.16 -12.29 -22.60
N GLY A 22 -4.97 -11.87 -23.04
CA GLY A 22 -4.76 -10.60 -23.74
C GLY A 22 -4.87 -9.36 -22.85
N ARG A 23 -5.01 -9.50 -21.52
CA ARG A 23 -5.05 -8.38 -20.57
C ARG A 23 -3.82 -8.35 -19.67
N LYS A 24 -3.55 -7.17 -19.10
CA LYS A 24 -2.52 -6.98 -18.09
C LYS A 24 -3.04 -7.43 -16.73
N ALA A 25 -2.32 -8.33 -16.06
CA ALA A 25 -2.65 -8.85 -14.74
C ALA A 25 -1.47 -8.71 -13.77
N LYS A 26 -1.75 -8.60 -12.47
CA LYS A 26 -0.71 -8.55 -11.43
C LYS A 26 -0.33 -9.96 -10.98
N CYS A 27 0.96 -10.25 -10.91
CA CYS A 27 1.47 -11.50 -10.36
C CYS A 27 1.11 -11.60 -8.86
N PRO A 28 0.49 -12.70 -8.39
CA PRO A 28 0.08 -12.85 -6.99
C PRO A 28 1.27 -12.98 -6.01
N ALA A 29 2.45 -13.37 -6.49
CA ALA A 29 3.63 -13.51 -5.65
C ALA A 29 4.39 -12.19 -5.45
N CYS A 30 4.74 -11.51 -6.55
CA CYS A 30 5.60 -10.31 -6.51
C CYS A 30 4.85 -8.99 -6.76
N GLY A 31 3.62 -9.02 -7.29
CA GLY A 31 2.82 -7.82 -7.60
C GLY A 31 3.17 -7.13 -8.92
N HIS A 32 4.14 -7.66 -9.69
CA HIS A 32 4.51 -7.11 -10.99
C HIS A 32 3.38 -7.29 -12.02
N VAL A 33 3.17 -6.28 -12.87
CA VAL A 33 2.16 -6.32 -13.93
C VAL A 33 2.74 -7.06 -15.12
N ILE A 34 2.11 -8.16 -15.53
CA ILE A 34 2.49 -8.95 -16.70
C ILE A 34 1.34 -9.00 -17.70
N GLU A 35 1.68 -9.10 -18.98
CA GLU A 35 0.70 -9.26 -20.05
C GLU A 35 0.45 -10.75 -20.29
N ILE A 36 -0.81 -11.17 -20.21
CA ILE A 36 -1.19 -12.57 -20.43
C ILE A 36 -1.35 -12.77 -21.95
N PRO A 37 -0.65 -13.72 -22.58
CA PRO A 37 -0.76 -13.94 -24.01
C PRO A 37 -2.22 -14.26 -24.39
N ALA A 38 -2.70 -13.66 -25.47
CA ALA A 38 -4.02 -13.96 -26.01
C ALA A 38 -4.05 -15.42 -26.49
N ALA A 39 -5.14 -16.13 -26.20
CA ALA A 39 -5.33 -17.46 -26.74
C ALA A 39 -5.37 -17.39 -28.28
N PRO A 40 -4.75 -18.35 -28.99
CA PRO A 40 -4.77 -18.36 -30.45
C PRO A 40 -6.23 -18.37 -30.94
N PRO A 41 -6.58 -17.57 -31.97
CA PRO A 41 -7.96 -17.27 -32.37
C PRO A 41 -8.75 -18.44 -33.00
N GLY A 42 -8.42 -19.70 -32.73
CA GLY A 42 -9.04 -20.88 -33.36
C GLY A 42 -9.68 -21.89 -32.41
N ALA A 43 -9.74 -21.64 -31.10
CA ALA A 43 -10.17 -22.64 -30.11
C ALA A 43 -11.51 -22.34 -29.40
N SER A 44 -12.27 -21.31 -29.84
CA SER A 44 -13.53 -20.96 -29.18
C SER A 44 -14.60 -20.47 -30.15
N GLU A 45 -15.08 -21.37 -31.01
CA GLU A 45 -16.43 -21.26 -31.61
C GLU A 45 -17.34 -22.34 -31.03
N GLY A 46 -17.66 -22.18 -29.74
CA GLY A 46 -18.94 -22.63 -29.21
C GLY A 46 -19.89 -21.42 -29.24
N PRO A 47 -21.08 -21.51 -29.87
CA PRO A 47 -22.02 -20.39 -29.97
C PRO A 47 -22.24 -19.75 -28.60
N PRO A 48 -22.12 -18.42 -28.46
CA PRO A 48 -22.40 -17.75 -27.20
C PRO A 48 -23.85 -17.99 -26.84
N ALA A 49 -24.09 -18.90 -25.90
CA ALA A 49 -25.39 -19.05 -25.28
C ALA A 49 -25.77 -17.68 -24.70
N PRO A 50 -26.96 -17.14 -25.00
CA PRO A 50 -27.40 -15.87 -24.46
C PRO A 50 -27.52 -16.02 -22.95
N THR A 51 -26.51 -15.53 -22.22
CA THR A 51 -26.62 -15.28 -20.79
C THR A 51 -27.60 -14.14 -20.61
N GLY A 52 -28.88 -14.53 -20.48
CA GLY A 52 -29.90 -13.68 -19.91
C GLY A 52 -29.36 -13.09 -18.62
N HIS A 53 -29.48 -11.77 -18.49
CA HIS A 53 -29.37 -11.09 -17.22
C HIS A 53 -30.52 -11.60 -16.34
N ALA A 54 -30.26 -12.71 -15.66
CA ALA A 54 -31.03 -13.11 -14.49
C ALA A 54 -30.82 -12.01 -13.46
N ALA A 55 -31.87 -11.23 -13.29
CA ALA A 55 -32.06 -10.29 -12.21
C ALA A 55 -31.51 -10.89 -10.92
N ALA A 56 -30.46 -10.25 -10.39
CA ALA A 56 -30.06 -10.45 -9.01
C ALA A 56 -31.29 -10.16 -8.15
N SER A 57 -31.88 -11.22 -7.59
CA SER A 57 -32.86 -11.09 -6.53
C SER A 57 -32.20 -10.31 -5.39
N PRO A 58 -32.80 -9.22 -4.89
CA PRO A 58 -32.28 -8.52 -3.73
C PRO A 58 -32.25 -9.48 -2.54
N HIS A 59 -31.08 -9.62 -1.93
CA HIS A 59 -30.87 -10.43 -0.75
C HIS A 59 -31.71 -9.85 0.41
N PRO A 60 -32.52 -10.64 1.14
CA PRO A 60 -33.33 -10.14 2.25
C PRO A 60 -32.53 -9.76 3.52
N ALA A 61 -31.20 -9.60 3.43
CA ALA A 61 -30.35 -9.24 4.56
C ALA A 61 -30.29 -7.73 4.83
N ASP A 62 -30.61 -6.88 3.85
CA ASP A 62 -30.62 -5.41 4.01
C ASP A 62 -31.96 -4.85 4.53
N ALA A 63 -33.00 -5.67 4.64
CA ALA A 63 -34.32 -5.23 5.10
C ALA A 63 -34.42 -5.05 6.63
N LEU A 64 -33.51 -5.62 7.43
CA LEU A 64 -33.54 -5.45 8.89
C LEU A 64 -32.77 -4.20 9.38
N ALA A 65 -31.93 -3.59 8.53
CA ALA A 65 -31.19 -2.37 8.89
C ALA A 65 -32.01 -1.08 8.69
N ALA A 66 -33.01 -1.10 7.80
CA ALA A 66 -33.86 0.07 7.54
C ALA A 66 -35.00 0.25 8.57
N ALA A 67 -35.35 -0.78 9.33
CA ALA A 67 -36.46 -0.73 10.29
C ALA A 67 -36.09 -0.16 11.67
N LEU A 68 -34.80 0.04 11.97
CA LEU A 68 -34.33 0.61 13.26
C LEU A 68 -33.94 2.10 13.18
N ALA A 69 -34.10 2.76 12.02
CA ALA A 69 -33.81 4.19 11.85
C ALA A 69 -35.03 5.11 12.09
N GLY A 70 -36.17 4.56 12.53
CA GLY A 70 -37.46 5.25 12.57
C GLY A 70 -37.93 5.79 13.93
N ALA A 71 -37.06 5.97 14.93
CA ALA A 71 -37.47 6.51 16.23
C ALA A 71 -36.37 7.31 16.95
N ALA A 72 -35.93 8.43 16.37
CA ALA A 72 -35.31 9.52 17.13
C ALA A 72 -35.47 10.83 16.34
N GLY A 73 -36.60 11.49 16.55
CA GLY A 73 -36.77 12.87 16.17
C GLY A 73 -35.92 13.82 17.03
N LEU A 74 -35.73 15.02 16.48
CA LEU A 74 -35.37 16.28 17.14
C LEU A 74 -33.92 16.42 17.62
N SER A 75 -33.06 16.91 16.73
CA SER A 75 -32.32 18.17 16.95
C SER A 75 -31.67 18.65 15.65
N THR A 76 -32.15 19.79 15.14
CA THR A 76 -31.47 20.62 14.15
C THR A 76 -30.21 21.25 14.75
N PRO A 77 -29.04 21.18 14.10
CA PRO A 77 -28.05 22.23 14.22
C PRO A 77 -28.22 23.24 13.08
N SER A 78 -28.35 24.48 13.53
CA SER A 78 -28.31 25.73 12.79
C SER A 78 -27.32 25.71 11.62
N VAL A 79 -27.84 26.02 10.44
CA VAL A 79 -27.07 26.45 9.27
C VAL A 79 -26.39 27.77 9.63
N VAL A 80 -25.09 27.72 9.93
CA VAL A 80 -24.21 28.90 9.92
C VAL A 80 -23.76 29.08 8.49
N GLY A 81 -23.97 30.28 7.95
CA GLY A 81 -23.72 30.61 6.55
C GLY A 81 -22.28 30.38 6.14
N GLU A 82 -22.11 29.61 5.07
CA GLU A 82 -20.91 29.67 4.24
C GLU A 82 -20.96 30.96 3.40
N GLU A 83 -20.10 31.89 3.81
CA GLU A 83 -19.63 33.02 3.03
C GLU A 83 -18.99 32.49 1.73
N PRO A 84 -19.27 33.08 0.55
CA PRO A 84 -18.74 32.58 -0.71
C PRO A 84 -17.21 32.64 -0.74
N GLU A 85 -16.58 31.48 -0.59
CA GLU A 85 -15.14 31.31 -0.64
C GLU A 85 -14.60 31.82 -1.98
N ALA A 86 -13.90 32.95 -1.91
CA ALA A 86 -13.22 33.58 -3.01
C ALA A 86 -12.32 32.55 -3.69
N VAL A 87 -12.60 32.31 -4.98
CA VAL A 87 -11.82 31.51 -5.92
C VAL A 87 -10.34 31.89 -5.78
N ARG A 88 -9.58 31.05 -5.06
CA ARG A 88 -8.12 31.18 -4.99
C ARG A 88 -7.56 30.82 -6.37
N PRO A 89 -6.74 31.69 -6.99
CA PRO A 89 -6.09 31.37 -8.25
C PRO A 89 -5.20 30.14 -8.06
N GLN A 90 -5.41 29.11 -8.89
CA GLN A 90 -4.55 27.94 -8.90
C GLN A 90 -3.13 28.34 -9.27
N PRO A 91 -2.10 27.82 -8.58
CA PRO A 91 -0.71 28.03 -8.94
C PRO A 91 -0.47 27.44 -10.33
N VAL A 92 -0.14 28.31 -11.27
CA VAL A 92 0.23 27.96 -12.64
C VAL A 92 1.41 26.98 -12.57
N ARG A 93 1.15 25.74 -12.98
CA ARG A 93 2.16 24.69 -13.12
C ARG A 93 3.19 25.16 -14.16
N PRO A 94 4.47 25.34 -13.81
CA PRO A 94 5.47 25.71 -14.79
C PRO A 94 5.57 24.61 -15.84
N GLU A 95 5.48 25.01 -17.11
CA GLU A 95 5.69 24.12 -18.24
C GLU A 95 7.07 23.47 -18.15
N PRO A 96 7.18 22.15 -18.41
CA PRO A 96 8.47 21.49 -18.49
C PRO A 96 9.25 22.07 -19.68
N VAL A 97 10.24 22.90 -19.39
CA VAL A 97 11.23 23.34 -20.35
C VAL A 97 11.90 22.08 -20.89
N VAL A 98 11.57 21.74 -22.14
CA VAL A 98 12.19 20.67 -22.91
C VAL A 98 13.66 21.02 -23.06
N ALA A 99 14.50 20.42 -22.22
CA ALA A 99 15.94 20.50 -22.35
C ALA A 99 16.33 19.89 -23.70
N ALA A 100 16.94 20.72 -24.55
CA ALA A 100 17.48 20.34 -25.84
C ALA A 100 18.51 19.21 -25.69
N PRO A 101 18.56 18.24 -26.62
CA PRO A 101 19.57 17.19 -26.58
C PRO A 101 20.96 17.77 -26.80
N ALA A 102 21.81 17.66 -25.78
CA ALA A 102 23.23 17.96 -25.89
C ALA A 102 23.87 17.00 -26.90
N VAL A 103 24.42 17.59 -27.96
CA VAL A 103 25.26 16.95 -28.96
C VAL A 103 26.54 16.47 -28.26
N VAL A 104 26.69 15.16 -28.11
CA VAL A 104 27.96 14.54 -27.70
C VAL A 104 28.73 14.21 -28.97
N SER A 105 29.78 14.99 -29.23
CA SER A 105 30.81 14.69 -30.21
C SER A 105 31.69 13.52 -29.72
N PRO A 106 32.13 12.61 -30.62
CA PRO A 106 33.06 11.54 -30.27
C PRO A 106 34.51 12.04 -30.20
N PRO A 107 35.33 11.59 -29.23
CA PRO A 107 36.77 11.78 -29.30
C PRO A 107 37.41 10.80 -30.28
N ALA A 108 38.36 11.36 -31.02
CA ALA A 108 39.08 10.78 -32.12
C ALA A 108 40.04 9.65 -31.71
N ALA A 109 40.27 8.80 -32.69
CA ALA A 109 41.38 7.89 -32.90
C ALA A 109 42.68 8.20 -32.15
N GLU A 110 43.16 7.21 -31.40
CA GLU A 110 44.59 6.90 -31.32
C GLU A 110 44.77 5.43 -31.71
N ALA A 111 45.31 5.24 -32.90
CA ALA A 111 45.96 4.01 -33.31
C ALA A 111 47.42 4.13 -32.90
N ASP A 112 48.01 3.14 -32.22
CA ASP A 112 49.35 2.70 -32.60
C ASP A 112 49.82 1.37 -31.98
N VAL A 113 50.58 0.67 -32.82
CA VAL A 113 51.60 -0.37 -32.60
C VAL A 113 51.21 -1.76 -32.07
N VAL A 114 51.26 -2.69 -33.04
CA VAL A 114 51.46 -4.14 -32.95
C VAL A 114 52.89 -4.47 -32.52
N ALA A 115 53.07 -5.44 -31.61
CA ALA A 115 54.25 -6.32 -31.61
C ALA A 115 53.89 -7.74 -31.10
N PRO A 116 54.49 -8.81 -31.66
CA PRO A 116 54.08 -10.19 -31.40
C PRO A 116 54.86 -10.82 -30.24
N HIS A 117 54.17 -11.60 -29.40
CA HIS A 117 54.81 -12.55 -28.50
C HIS A 117 54.31 -13.98 -28.73
N ALA A 118 55.30 -14.86 -28.74
CA ALA A 118 55.33 -16.23 -29.22
C ALA A 118 54.55 -17.20 -28.31
N PRO A 119 54.27 -18.43 -28.79
CA PRO A 119 53.57 -19.45 -28.02
C PRO A 119 54.55 -20.23 -27.15
N GLY A 120 54.14 -20.46 -25.90
CA GLY A 120 54.72 -21.37 -24.92
C GLY A 120 53.84 -21.25 -23.68
N ASP A 121 52.90 -22.17 -23.49
CA ASP A 121 53.11 -23.50 -22.89
C ASP A 121 52.57 -23.46 -21.44
N GLU A 122 51.42 -24.12 -21.32
CA GLU A 122 51.03 -25.02 -20.22
C GLU A 122 50.57 -24.41 -18.89
N ASP A 123 49.26 -24.61 -18.65
CA ASP A 123 48.67 -25.01 -17.37
C ASP A 123 48.88 -24.11 -16.14
N GLU A 124 48.16 -22.99 -16.13
CA GLU A 124 47.57 -22.54 -14.87
C GLU A 124 46.09 -22.22 -15.09
N MET A 125 45.27 -23.21 -14.74
CA MET A 125 43.82 -23.10 -14.64
C MET A 125 43.49 -22.12 -13.49
N ILE A 126 43.71 -20.83 -13.73
CA ILE A 126 43.24 -19.75 -12.90
C ILE A 126 41.73 -19.69 -13.15
N THR A 127 40.97 -20.31 -12.24
CA THR A 127 39.55 -20.07 -12.11
C THR A 127 39.36 -18.61 -11.75
N VAL A 128 39.23 -17.75 -12.76
CA VAL A 128 38.79 -16.37 -12.62
C VAL A 128 37.31 -16.44 -12.19
N PRO A 129 36.96 -16.12 -10.93
CA PRO A 129 35.56 -16.03 -10.56
C PRO A 129 34.91 -14.96 -11.44
N PRO A 130 33.63 -15.09 -11.82
CA PRO A 130 32.95 -14.07 -12.61
C PRO A 130 33.12 -12.75 -11.89
N ILE A 131 33.81 -11.82 -12.55
CA ILE A 131 34.09 -10.47 -12.08
C ILE A 131 32.74 -9.77 -11.94
N GLY A 132 32.16 -9.92 -10.75
CA GLY A 132 31.12 -9.05 -10.26
C GLY A 132 31.77 -7.69 -10.11
N VAL A 133 31.47 -6.81 -11.06
CA VAL A 133 31.92 -5.42 -11.12
C VAL A 133 31.61 -4.77 -9.78
N GLN A 134 32.60 -4.75 -8.88
CA GLN A 134 32.56 -3.98 -7.67
C GLN A 134 32.70 -2.53 -8.12
N THR A 135 31.60 -1.78 -8.10
CA THR A 135 31.71 -0.33 -8.13
C THR A 135 32.52 0.09 -6.90
N PRO A 136 33.50 0.99 -7.03
CA PRO A 136 34.38 1.42 -5.94
C PRO A 136 33.66 2.13 -4.78
N SER A 137 32.33 2.28 -4.85
CA SER A 137 31.51 2.83 -3.77
C SER A 137 31.08 1.82 -2.72
N GLY A 138 31.42 0.52 -2.83
CA GLY A 138 31.24 -0.47 -1.74
C GLY A 138 29.81 -0.62 -1.17
N LEU A 139 28.80 -0.02 -1.81
CA LEU A 139 27.45 0.02 -1.30
C LEU A 139 26.67 -1.19 -1.82
N VAL A 140 26.62 -2.20 -0.97
CA VAL A 140 25.93 -3.47 -1.17
C VAL A 140 24.49 -3.24 -1.68
N VAL A 141 24.25 -3.53 -2.96
CA VAL A 141 22.93 -3.43 -3.65
C VAL A 141 21.87 -4.39 -3.05
N GLY A 142 22.22 -5.21 -2.05
CA GLY A 142 21.31 -6.11 -1.34
C GLY A 142 20.32 -5.46 -0.35
N ARG A 143 20.45 -4.18 -0.01
CA ARG A 143 19.64 -3.56 1.07
C ARG A 143 18.20 -3.18 0.68
N ARG A 144 17.89 -3.06 -0.62
CA ARG A 144 16.55 -2.65 -1.11
C ARG A 144 15.45 -3.70 -0.86
N GLY A 145 15.81 -4.99 -0.76
CA GLY A 145 14.85 -6.06 -0.49
C GLY A 145 14.25 -6.00 0.92
N HIS A 146 15.10 -5.72 1.92
CA HIS A 146 14.69 -5.67 3.33
C HIS A 146 13.76 -4.50 3.65
N LEU A 147 13.94 -3.33 3.01
CA LEU A 147 13.03 -2.20 3.19
C LEU A 147 11.61 -2.52 2.71
N ARG A 148 11.46 -3.18 1.55
CA ARG A 148 10.14 -3.56 1.03
C ARG A 148 9.45 -4.59 1.93
N GLN A 149 10.21 -5.49 2.55
CA GLN A 149 9.66 -6.48 3.48
C GLN A 149 9.24 -5.83 4.82
N ALA A 150 9.97 -4.82 5.30
CA ALA A 150 9.60 -4.03 6.46
C ALA A 150 8.28 -3.27 6.22
N VAL A 151 8.10 -2.65 5.06
CA VAL A 151 6.86 -1.93 4.70
C VAL A 151 5.64 -2.86 4.65
N ARG A 152 5.79 -4.09 4.13
CA ARG A 152 4.69 -5.08 4.16
C ARG A 152 4.31 -5.49 5.58
N ARG A 153 5.29 -5.68 6.48
CA ARG A 153 5.02 -5.98 7.89
C ARG A 153 4.27 -4.85 8.58
N HIS A 154 4.62 -3.58 8.33
CA HIS A 154 3.92 -2.43 8.89
C HIS A 154 2.45 -2.33 8.46
N ARG A 155 2.12 -2.68 7.21
CA ARG A 155 0.72 -2.71 6.76
C ARG A 155 -0.09 -3.81 7.45
N GLN A 156 0.53 -4.97 7.71
CA GLN A 156 -0.12 -6.05 8.44
C GLN A 156 -0.37 -5.67 9.91
N THR A 157 0.62 -5.11 10.62
CA THR A 157 0.45 -4.73 12.03
C THR A 157 -0.64 -3.67 12.21
N ALA A 158 -0.77 -2.71 11.28
CA ALA A 158 -1.83 -1.72 11.31
C ALA A 158 -3.24 -2.32 11.11
N ALA A 159 -3.37 -3.36 10.28
CA ALA A 159 -4.65 -4.06 10.11
C ALA A 159 -5.03 -4.85 11.36
N TRP A 160 -4.07 -5.58 11.95
CA TRP A 160 -4.27 -6.33 13.19
C TRP A 160 -4.64 -5.43 14.37
N ALA A 161 -4.01 -4.26 14.50
CA ALA A 161 -4.33 -3.31 15.57
C ALA A 161 -5.81 -2.84 15.53
N ARG A 162 -6.39 -2.67 14.33
CA ARG A 162 -7.82 -2.30 14.20
C ARG A 162 -8.74 -3.42 14.65
N ILE A 163 -8.44 -4.65 14.23
CA ILE A 163 -9.24 -5.83 14.60
C ILE A 163 -9.19 -6.03 16.11
N VAL A 164 -8.00 -6.02 16.70
CA VAL A 164 -7.82 -6.17 18.15
C VAL A 164 -8.53 -5.04 18.91
N GLY A 165 -8.42 -3.79 18.43
CA GLY A 165 -9.12 -2.66 19.02
C GLY A 165 -10.65 -2.80 18.99
N MET A 166 -11.22 -3.23 17.87
CA MET A 166 -12.67 -3.46 17.75
C MET A 166 -13.16 -4.60 18.65
N VAL A 167 -12.40 -5.71 18.71
CA VAL A 167 -12.75 -6.87 19.55
C VAL A 167 -12.68 -6.50 21.03
N LEU A 168 -11.61 -5.83 21.45
CA LEU A 168 -11.43 -5.44 22.85
C LEU A 168 -12.46 -4.37 23.27
N GLY A 169 -12.76 -3.42 22.39
CA GLY A 169 -13.82 -2.42 22.61
C GLY A 169 -15.20 -3.07 22.75
N GLY A 170 -15.52 -4.02 21.87
CA GLY A 170 -16.77 -4.78 21.95
C GLY A 170 -16.90 -5.59 23.24
N MET A 171 -15.84 -6.30 23.63
CA MET A 171 -15.78 -7.05 24.90
C MET A 171 -16.01 -6.13 26.11
N CYS A 172 -15.36 -4.97 26.15
CA CYS A 172 -15.50 -4.01 27.24
C CYS A 172 -16.94 -3.48 27.34
N LEU A 173 -17.58 -3.20 26.19
CA LEU A 173 -18.96 -2.73 26.13
C LEU A 173 -19.95 -3.79 26.65
N VAL A 174 -19.79 -5.05 26.23
CA VAL A 174 -20.64 -6.16 26.71
C VAL A 174 -20.49 -6.37 28.21
N ILE A 175 -19.26 -6.37 28.72
CA ILE A 175 -18.98 -6.53 30.16
C ILE A 175 -19.58 -5.35 30.95
N GLY A 176 -19.43 -4.13 30.43
CA GLY A 176 -19.98 -2.92 31.04
C GLY A 176 -21.51 -2.93 31.15
N ILE A 177 -22.21 -3.27 30.06
CA ILE A 177 -23.69 -3.38 30.06
C ILE A 177 -24.15 -4.49 31.01
N THR A 178 -23.49 -5.65 30.97
CA THR A 178 -23.85 -6.79 31.82
C THR A 178 -23.65 -6.45 33.30
N GLY A 179 -22.53 -5.82 33.66
CA GLY A 179 -22.27 -5.33 35.02
C GLY A 179 -23.26 -4.26 35.47
N MET A 180 -23.67 -3.39 34.56
CA MET A 180 -24.72 -2.39 34.79
C MET A 180 -26.05 -3.02 35.20
N ILE A 181 -26.52 -3.97 34.39
CA ILE A 181 -27.79 -4.68 34.64
C ILE A 181 -27.72 -5.44 35.97
N TYR A 182 -26.59 -6.11 36.23
CA TYR A 182 -26.38 -6.83 37.48
C TYR A 182 -26.41 -5.89 38.69
N LEU A 183 -25.70 -4.76 38.65
CA LEU A 183 -25.74 -3.77 39.73
C LEU A 183 -27.14 -3.18 39.91
N ALA A 184 -27.83 -2.83 38.83
CA ALA A 184 -29.17 -2.25 38.91
C ALA A 184 -30.18 -3.18 39.60
N ILE A 185 -30.06 -4.50 39.36
CA ILE A 185 -30.87 -5.52 40.03
C ILE A 185 -30.51 -5.62 41.52
N VAL A 186 -29.21 -5.54 41.86
CA VAL A 186 -28.73 -5.79 43.23
C VAL A 186 -28.86 -4.57 44.14
N THR A 187 -28.55 -3.36 43.71
CA THR A 187 -28.34 -2.24 44.65
C THR A 187 -29.58 -1.37 44.90
N ARG A 188 -30.67 -1.44 44.12
CA ARG A 188 -31.79 -0.45 44.15
C ARG A 188 -31.35 1.03 44.05
N ALA A 189 -30.05 1.30 43.90
CA ALA A 189 -29.42 2.61 43.91
C ALA A 189 -29.02 2.97 42.48
N LEU A 190 -30.05 3.27 41.68
CA LEU A 190 -29.89 3.54 40.25
C LEU A 190 -28.87 4.65 39.95
N LEU A 191 -28.75 5.66 40.83
CA LEU A 191 -27.84 6.79 40.67
C LEU A 191 -26.36 6.43 40.77
N THR A 192 -25.97 5.57 41.72
CA THR A 192 -24.56 5.15 41.84
C THR A 192 -24.18 4.25 40.67
N ALA A 193 -25.09 3.38 40.27
CA ALA A 193 -24.92 2.53 39.10
C ALA A 193 -24.76 3.38 37.83
N LEU A 194 -25.64 4.36 37.60
CA LEU A 194 -25.55 5.31 36.48
C LEU A 194 -24.22 6.09 36.47
N GLY A 195 -23.75 6.53 37.64
CA GLY A 195 -22.46 7.23 37.78
C GLY A 195 -21.26 6.36 37.36
N VAL A 196 -21.23 5.10 37.81
CA VAL A 196 -20.17 4.14 37.40
C VAL A 196 -20.23 3.85 35.90
N PHE A 197 -21.43 3.76 35.33
CA PHE A 197 -21.60 3.56 33.90
C PHE A 197 -21.08 4.73 33.07
N LEU A 198 -21.43 5.96 33.44
CA LEU A 198 -20.94 7.16 32.77
C LEU A 198 -19.41 7.26 32.88
N LEU A 199 -18.82 6.93 34.03
CA LEU A 199 -17.37 6.89 34.19
C LEU A 199 -16.72 5.87 33.23
N MET A 200 -17.27 4.65 33.16
CA MET A 200 -16.80 3.61 32.24
C MET A 200 -16.95 4.01 30.77
N LEU A 201 -18.03 4.70 30.42
CA LEU A 201 -18.28 5.20 29.07
C LEU A 201 -17.29 6.31 28.69
N VAL A 202 -16.99 7.23 29.61
CA VAL A 202 -15.97 8.27 29.41
C VAL A 202 -14.58 7.65 29.25
N LEU A 203 -14.23 6.65 30.07
CA LEU A 203 -12.97 5.92 29.93
C LEU A 203 -12.90 5.21 28.57
N ALA A 204 -13.96 4.54 28.15
CA ALA A 204 -14.03 3.90 26.84
C ALA A 204 -13.87 4.93 25.71
N ALA A 205 -14.57 6.07 25.76
CA ALA A 205 -14.44 7.14 24.79
C ALA A 205 -13.01 7.71 24.75
N ALA A 206 -12.37 7.91 25.91
CA ALA A 206 -10.99 8.35 26.01
C ALA A 206 -10.00 7.35 25.39
N THR A 207 -10.22 6.03 25.57
CA THR A 207 -9.38 5.01 24.91
C THR A 207 -9.51 5.02 23.39
N VAL A 208 -10.73 5.21 22.86
CA VAL A 208 -10.97 5.30 21.41
C VAL A 208 -10.35 6.57 20.84
N ALA A 209 -10.54 7.72 21.50
CA ALA A 209 -9.95 8.99 21.11
C ALA A 209 -8.42 8.92 21.15
N GLY A 210 -7.84 8.31 22.19
CA GLY A 210 -6.40 8.07 22.29
C GLY A 210 -5.86 7.20 21.15
N GLY A 211 -6.59 6.15 20.76
CA GLY A 211 -6.24 5.31 19.61
C GLY A 211 -6.28 6.06 18.27
N MET A 212 -7.29 6.90 18.06
CA MET A 212 -7.39 7.78 16.89
C MET A 212 -6.23 8.79 16.84
N LEU A 213 -5.93 9.43 17.98
CA LEU A 213 -4.82 10.38 18.10
C LEU A 213 -3.48 9.72 17.83
N ALA A 214 -3.22 8.55 18.40
CA ALA A 214 -2.00 7.77 18.18
C ALA A 214 -1.83 7.41 16.69
N ARG A 215 -2.91 7.04 16.00
CA ARG A 215 -2.88 6.79 14.56
C ARG A 215 -2.52 8.05 13.77
N HIS A 216 -3.13 9.19 14.08
CA HIS A 216 -2.80 10.45 13.43
C HIS A 216 -1.34 10.85 13.68
N LEU A 217 -0.85 10.65 14.90
CA LEU A 217 0.52 10.97 15.29
C LEU A 217 1.52 10.06 14.57
N LEU A 218 1.21 8.77 14.40
CA LEU A 218 2.02 7.85 13.59
C LEU A 218 2.04 8.22 12.10
N LEU A 219 0.92 8.71 11.55
CA LEU A 219 0.89 9.19 10.16
C LEU A 219 1.72 10.46 10.00
N ALA A 220 1.63 11.40 10.95
CA ALA A 220 2.45 12.61 10.95
C ALA A 220 3.95 12.30 11.09
N LEU A 221 4.32 11.34 11.96
CA LEU A 221 5.70 10.88 12.09
C LEU A 221 6.21 10.22 10.81
N ALA A 222 5.38 9.44 10.11
CA ALA A 222 5.75 8.84 8.84
C ALA A 222 6.06 9.91 7.78
N ASP A 223 5.24 10.96 7.70
CA ASP A 223 5.44 12.07 6.78
C ASP A 223 6.73 12.85 7.10
N LEU A 224 7.00 13.10 8.39
CA LEU A 224 8.25 13.72 8.84
C LEU A 224 9.49 12.89 8.50
N THR A 225 9.41 11.55 8.57
CA THR A 225 10.54 10.70 8.17
C THR A 225 10.80 10.74 6.67
N GLU A 226 9.76 10.89 5.85
CA GLU A 226 9.91 11.03 4.40
C GLU A 226 10.53 12.39 4.05
N GLN A 227 10.10 13.46 4.71
CA GLN A 227 10.72 14.79 4.59
C GLN A 227 12.18 14.79 5.02
N ALA A 228 12.52 14.12 6.14
CA ALA A 228 13.89 14.02 6.61
C ALA A 228 14.80 13.29 5.61
N ALA A 229 14.29 12.24 4.96
CA ALA A 229 15.04 11.51 3.93
C ALA A 229 15.33 12.37 2.70
N VAL A 230 14.34 13.15 2.21
CA VAL A 230 14.53 14.09 1.10
C VAL A 230 15.55 15.17 1.45
N HIS A 231 15.53 15.65 2.70
CA HIS A 231 16.50 16.62 3.18
C HIS A 231 17.93 16.04 3.25
N GLN A 232 18.09 14.77 3.64
CA GLN A 232 19.40 14.11 3.61
C GLN A 232 19.93 13.96 2.18
N ASP A 233 19.10 13.53 1.23
CA ASP A 233 19.48 13.41 -0.20
C ASP A 233 19.96 14.77 -0.77
N LEU A 234 19.25 15.86 -0.42
CA LEU A 234 19.65 17.21 -0.83
C LEU A 234 20.98 17.65 -0.21
N LEU A 235 21.22 17.31 1.06
CA LEU A 235 22.49 17.62 1.73
C LEU A 235 23.65 16.85 1.10
N ASP A 236 23.43 15.58 0.74
CA ASP A 236 24.42 14.74 0.08
C ASP A 236 24.75 15.27 -1.33
N GLU A 237 23.74 15.67 -2.12
CA GLU A 237 23.98 16.26 -3.44
C GLU A 237 24.72 17.60 -3.37
N ILE A 238 24.44 18.45 -2.37
CA ILE A 238 25.18 19.69 -2.16
C ILE A 238 26.64 19.39 -1.80
N ASN A 239 26.88 18.41 -0.92
CA ASN A 239 28.22 18.02 -0.50
C ASN A 239 29.05 17.46 -1.66
N GLU A 240 28.43 16.67 -2.55
CA GLU A 240 29.08 16.13 -3.75
C GLU A 240 29.44 17.22 -4.78
N ARG A 241 28.64 18.30 -4.88
CA ARG A 241 28.98 19.45 -5.75
C ARG A 241 30.10 20.34 -5.20
N LEU A 242 30.41 20.24 -3.91
CA LEU A 242 31.42 21.05 -3.24
C LEU A 242 32.80 20.37 -3.19
N SER A 243 32.87 19.03 -3.34
CA SER A 243 34.11 18.23 -3.38
C SER A 243 34.70 18.14 -4.78
#